data_AF-X0XRW0-F1
#
_entry.id   AF-X0XRW0-F1
#
_cell.length_a   1.000
_cell.length_b   1.000
_cell.length_c   1.000
_cell.angle_alpha   90.00
_cell.angle_beta   90.00
_cell.angle_gamma   90.00
#
_symmetry.space_group_name_H-M   'P 1'
#
loop_
_entity.id
_entity.type
_entity.pdbx_description
1 polymer ?
#
loop_
_entity_poly.entity_id
_entity_poly.type
_entity_poly.pdbx_seq_one_letter_code
_entity_poly.pdbx_strand_id
1 'polypeptide(L)'
;MKLAIVLSTHDAQFQAVAFKGDFEPNIVKIADLGYDGVELAIRDPKLVDVEQLESVVSANRLTVPAIGTGQAWGEEKLSFTSDDPAVRAAAI
;
A
#
# COMPACT_ATOMS: atom_id res chain seq x y z
N MET A 1 -3.47 13.55 18.78
CA MET A 1 -2.86 13.45 17.44
C MET A 1 -2.79 11.98 17.10
N LYS A 2 -3.14 11.55 15.88
CA LYS A 2 -3.07 10.15 15.47
C LYS A 2 -1.73 9.84 14.80
N LEU A 3 -1.15 8.68 15.06
CA LEU A 3 0.13 8.23 14.49
C LEU A 3 -0.08 7.05 13.53
N ALA A 4 0.62 7.07 12.41
CA ALA A 4 0.62 5.97 11.45
C ALA A 4 2.05 5.61 11.06
N ILE A 5 2.24 4.37 10.61
CA ILE A 5 3.54 3.84 10.14
C ILE A 5 3.40 3.24 8.74
N VAL A 6 4.42 3.41 7.91
CA VAL A 6 4.48 2.80 6.59
C VAL A 6 4.79 1.31 6.73
N LEU A 7 3.90 0.44 6.21
CA LEU A 7 4.14 -1.00 6.13
C LEU A 7 4.71 -1.35 4.76
N SER A 8 6.02 -1.59 4.73
CA SER A 8 6.75 -2.02 3.54
C SER A 8 7.10 -3.50 3.62
N THR A 9 6.51 -4.33 2.76
CA THR A 9 6.91 -5.73 2.58
C THR A 9 8.16 -5.79 1.68
N HIS A 10 9.37 -5.72 2.26
CA HIS A 10 10.65 -5.88 1.51
C HIS A 10 10.80 -7.31 0.96
N ASP A 11 11.42 -7.58 -0.19
CA ASP A 11 12.76 -7.18 -0.69
C ASP A 11 12.80 -6.18 -1.87
N ALA A 12 14.01 -5.68 -2.17
CA ALA A 12 14.39 -4.59 -3.10
C ALA A 12 14.00 -4.70 -4.60
N GLN A 13 12.98 -5.48 -4.95
CA GLN A 13 12.10 -5.21 -6.09
C GLN A 13 10.70 -5.10 -5.50
N PHE A 14 10.32 -3.86 -5.24
CA PHE A 14 9.20 -3.45 -4.41
C PHE A 14 7.86 -3.89 -5.04
N GLN A 15 7.55 -5.17 -4.95
CA GLN A 15 6.28 -5.80 -5.30
C GLN A 15 5.33 -5.72 -4.10
N ALA A 16 4.96 -4.50 -3.71
CA ALA A 16 3.83 -4.34 -2.80
C ALA A 16 2.56 -4.49 -3.64
N VAL A 17 2.15 -5.73 -3.91
CA VAL A 17 0.78 -6.24 -3.89
C VAL A 17 0.81 -7.73 -4.26
N ALA A 18 1.02 -8.58 -3.25
CA ALA A 18 0.39 -9.90 -3.12
C ALA A 18 0.78 -10.40 -1.74
N PHE A 19 -0.19 -10.52 -0.85
CA PHE A 19 -0.04 -10.96 0.54
C PHE A 19 0.74 -12.30 0.66
N LYS A 20 2.08 -12.25 0.63
CA LYS A 20 2.94 -13.37 0.99
C LYS A 20 3.50 -13.13 2.39
N GLY A 21 3.01 -13.95 3.33
CA GLY A 21 3.63 -14.22 4.62
C GLY A 21 3.29 -13.25 5.75
N ASP A 22 3.49 -11.95 5.55
CA ASP A 22 3.75 -11.08 6.72
C ASP A 22 2.76 -9.92 6.92
N PHE A 23 1.69 -9.78 6.12
CA PHE A 23 0.79 -8.62 6.29
C PHE A 23 0.01 -8.64 7.61
N GLU A 24 -0.82 -9.67 7.83
CA GLU A 24 -1.63 -9.78 9.04
C GLU A 24 -0.76 -9.80 10.31
N PRO A 25 0.36 -10.56 10.39
CA PRO A 25 1.29 -10.47 11.52
C PRO A 25 1.85 -9.06 11.74
N ASN A 26 2.18 -8.31 10.67
CA ASN A 26 2.68 -6.94 10.81
C ASN A 26 1.57 -5.97 11.24
N ILE A 27 0.33 -6.14 10.78
CA ILE A 27 -0.80 -5.34 11.22
C ILE A 27 -1.04 -5.51 12.73
N VAL A 28 -1.04 -6.75 13.22
CA VAL A 28 -1.13 -7.04 14.66
C VAL A 28 0.00 -6.35 15.42
N LYS A 29 1.25 -6.50 14.94
CA LYS A 29 2.41 -5.87 15.55
C LYS A 29 2.32 -4.33 15.57
N ILE A 30 1.83 -3.71 14.50
CA ILE A 30 1.67 -2.25 14.42
C ILE A 30 0.62 -1.77 15.43
N ALA A 31 -0.49 -2.49 15.57
CA ALA A 31 -1.50 -2.20 16.59
C ALA A 31 -0.94 -2.35 18.01
N ASP A 32 -0.16 -3.42 18.28
CA ASP A 32 0.49 -3.65 19.57
C ASP A 32 1.52 -2.57 19.93
N LEU A 33 2.13 -1.93 18.93
CA LEU A 33 3.02 -0.78 19.11
C LEU A 33 2.28 0.54 19.42
N GLY A 34 0.94 0.55 19.37
CA GLY A 34 0.11 1.70 19.73
C GLY A 34 -0.10 2.71 18.61
N TYR A 35 0.11 2.33 17.34
CA TYR A 35 -0.24 3.18 16.19
C TYR A 35 -1.76 3.20 15.96
N ASP A 36 -2.25 4.27 15.36
CA ASP A 36 -3.65 4.45 14.96
C ASP A 36 -3.91 4.05 13.50
N GLY A 37 -2.85 3.85 12.71
CA GLY A 37 -2.99 3.51 11.30
C GLY A 37 -1.71 3.00 10.64
N VAL A 38 -1.92 2.53 9.41
CA VAL A 38 -0.87 1.98 8.54
C VAL A 38 -0.96 2.63 7.17
N GLU A 39 0.16 3.10 6.65
CA GLU A 39 0.27 3.54 5.26
C GLU A 39 0.72 2.36 4.39
N LEU A 40 0.06 2.19 3.24
CA LEU A 40 0.30 1.08 2.33
C LEU A 40 0.89 1.60 1.02
N ALA A 41 1.93 0.94 0.50
CA ALA A 41 2.36 1.13 -0.87
C ALA A 41 1.61 0.14 -1.78
N ILE A 42 0.95 0.63 -2.82
CA ILE A 42 0.16 -0.19 -3.76
C ILE A 42 0.60 0.18 -5.17
N ARG A 43 1.22 -0.77 -5.88
CA ARG A 43 1.59 -0.60 -7.29
C ARG A 43 0.37 -0.71 -8.20
N ASP A 44 -0.32 -1.85 -8.12
CA ASP A 44 -1.50 -2.15 -8.94
C ASP A 44 -2.67 -2.52 -8.02
N PRO A 45 -3.71 -1.67 -7.92
CA PRO A 45 -4.85 -1.93 -7.04
C PRO A 45 -5.63 -3.20 -7.43
N LYS A 46 -5.53 -3.67 -8.69
CA LYS A 46 -6.23 -4.89 -9.14
C LYS A 46 -5.68 -6.17 -8.53
N LEU A 47 -4.47 -6.12 -7.99
CA LEU A 47 -3.84 -7.26 -7.32
C LEU A 47 -4.20 -7.32 -5.82
N VAL A 48 -4.90 -6.30 -5.30
CA VAL A 48 -5.23 -6.18 -3.87
C VAL A 48 -6.55 -6.90 -3.59
N ASP A 49 -6.54 -7.83 -2.64
CA ASP A 49 -7.77 -8.29 -2.00
C ASP A 49 -8.22 -7.23 -0.97
N VAL A 50 -9.12 -6.35 -1.41
CA VAL A 50 -9.60 -5.22 -0.60
C VAL A 50 -10.41 -5.70 0.60
N GLU A 51 -11.22 -6.75 0.44
CA GLU A 51 -12.05 -7.29 1.52
C GLU A 51 -11.18 -7.88 2.63
N GLN A 52 -10.15 -8.64 2.26
CA GLN A 52 -9.18 -9.17 3.24
C GLN A 52 -8.42 -8.05 3.94
N LEU A 53 -7.96 -7.04 3.20
CA LEU A 53 -7.25 -5.89 3.74
C LEU A 53 -8.11 -5.14 4.77
N GLU A 54 -9.34 -4.78 4.39
CA GLU A 54 -10.29 -4.08 5.27
C GLU A 54 -10.62 -4.90 6.52
N SER A 55 -10.84 -6.22 6.36
CA SER A 55 -11.09 -7.14 7.47
C SER A 55 -9.95 -7.14 8.48
N VAL A 56 -8.70 -7.32 8.01
CA VAL A 56 -7.52 -7.40 8.87
C VAL A 56 -7.23 -6.06 9.57
N VAL A 57 -7.31 -4.94 8.85
CA VAL A 57 -7.07 -3.61 9.42
C VAL A 57 -8.13 -3.25 10.45
N SER A 58 -9.41 -3.49 10.16
CA SER A 58 -10.51 -3.17 11.07
C SER A 58 -10.52 -4.05 12.32
N ALA A 59 -10.20 -5.35 12.19
CA ALA A 59 -10.05 -6.26 13.34
C ALA A 59 -8.98 -5.79 14.33
N ASN A 60 -7.95 -5.09 13.85
CA ASN A 60 -6.86 -4.53 14.66
C ASN A 60 -7.06 -3.06 15.03
N ARG A 61 -8.24 -2.49 14.77
CA ARG A 61 -8.61 -1.09 15.08
C ARG A 61 -7.66 -0.05 14.47
N LEU A 62 -6.96 -0.41 13.39
CA LEU A 62 -6.14 0.51 12.63
C LEU A 62 -6.97 1.19 11.54
N THR A 63 -6.43 2.28 11.01
CA THR A 63 -6.93 2.96 9.81
C THR A 63 -5.89 2.91 8.69
N VAL A 64 -6.29 3.13 7.44
CA VAL A 64 -5.36 3.35 6.31
C VAL A 64 -5.44 4.81 5.89
N PRO A 65 -4.66 5.72 6.53
CA PRO A 65 -4.75 7.15 6.24
C PRO A 65 -4.12 7.55 4.90
N ALA A 66 -3.27 6.71 4.32
CA ALA A 66 -2.55 7.01 3.09
C ALA A 66 -2.25 5.75 2.27
N ILE A 67 -2.21 5.93 0.95
CA ILE A 67 -1.76 4.94 -0.03
C ILE A 67 -0.68 5.60 -0.90
N GLY A 68 0.50 4.99 -0.94
CA GLY A 68 1.59 5.40 -1.83
C GLY A 68 1.52 4.66 -3.17
N THR A 69 1.58 5.40 -4.29
CA THR A 69 1.50 4.85 -5.65
C THR A 69 2.81 5.01 -6.46
N GLY A 70 3.90 5.40 -5.80
CA GLY A 70 5.18 5.70 -6.47
C GLY A 70 5.78 4.54 -7.29
N GLN A 71 5.38 3.30 -7.02
CA GLN A 71 5.81 2.12 -7.78
C GLN A 71 5.29 2.12 -9.22
N ALA A 72 4.10 2.67 -9.48
CA ALA A 72 3.56 2.83 -10.83
C ALA A 72 4.50 3.70 -11.71
N TRP A 73 5.12 4.71 -11.11
CA TRP A 73 6.14 5.51 -11.79
C TRP A 73 7.49 4.77 -11.87
N GLY A 74 7.93 4.15 -10.77
CA GLY A 74 9.23 3.48 -10.69
C GLY A 74 9.38 2.31 -11.67
N GLU A 75 8.39 1.42 -11.68
CA GLU A 75 8.41 0.15 -12.43
C GLU A 75 7.75 0.26 -13.80
N GLU A 76 6.60 0.93 -13.89
CA GLU A 76 5.78 0.97 -15.11
C GLU A 76 5.91 2.28 -15.90
N LYS A 77 6.67 3.24 -15.38
CA LYS A 77 6.88 4.58 -15.97
C LYS A 77 5.58 5.36 -16.18
N LEU A 78 4.53 5.03 -15.44
CA LEU A 78 3.29 5.79 -15.44
C LEU A 78 3.53 7.16 -14.81
N SER A 79 3.20 8.22 -15.54
CA SER A 79 3.46 9.59 -15.12
C SER A 79 2.34 10.50 -15.56
N PHE A 80 1.78 11.25 -14.60
CA PHE A 80 0.81 12.32 -14.87
C PHE A 80 1.36 13.44 -15.76
N THR A 81 2.69 13.58 -15.82
CA THR A 81 3.38 14.62 -16.61
C THR A 81 4.17 14.04 -17.78
N SER A 82 3.92 12.79 -18.19
CA SER A 82 4.51 12.23 -19.42
C SER A 82 4.18 13.11 -20.62
N ASP A 83 5.10 13.25 -21.58
CA ASP A 83 4.80 13.92 -22.86
C ASP A 83 3.84 13.09 -23.73
N ASP A 84 3.86 11.76 -23.56
CA ASP A 84 2.96 10.83 -24.23
C ASP A 84 1.54 10.86 -23.61
N PRO A 85 0.50 11.27 -24.35
CA PRO A 85 -0.88 11.28 -23.86
C PRO A 85 -1.40 9.90 -23.40
N ALA A 86 -0.95 8.81 -24.04
CA ALA A 86 -1.38 7.46 -23.68
C ALA A 86 -0.84 7.07 -22.29
N VAL A 87 0.41 7.42 -21.99
CA VAL A 87 1.02 7.19 -20.67
C VAL A 87 0.34 8.03 -19.59
N ARG A 88 0.00 9.30 -19.88
CA ARG A 88 -0.76 10.13 -18.93
C ARG A 88 -2.14 9.54 -18.65
N ALA A 89 -2.84 9.08 -19.68
CA ALA A 89 -4.15 8.46 -19.52
C ALA A 89 -4.08 7.15 -18.71
N ALA A 90 -3.03 6.34 -18.90
CA ALA A 90 -2.82 5.11 -18.14
C ALA A 90 -2.43 5.34 -16.67
N ALA A 91 -2.00 6.54 -16.29
CA ALA A 91 -1.66 6.87 -14.91
C ALA A 91 -2.87 7.25 -14.03
N ILE A 92 -4.07 7.42 -14.63
CA ILE A 92 -5.31 7.90 -13.97
C ILE A 92 -6.21 6.73 -13.57
#